data_AF-A0AAU3LZW5-F1
#
_entry.id   AF-A0AAU3LZW5-F1
#
_cell.length_a   1.000
_cell.length_b   1.000
_cell.length_c   1.000
_cell.angle_alpha   90.00
_cell.angle_beta   90.00
_cell.angle_gamma   90.00
#
_symmetry.space_group_name_H-M   'P 1'
#
loop_
_entity.id
_entity.type
_entity.pdbx_description
1 polymer ?
#
loop_
_entity_poly.entity_id
_entity_poly.type
_entity_poly.pdbx_seq_one_letter_code
_entity_poly.pdbx_strand_id
1 'polypeptide(L)' 'MNYLGANDAGSGFYQLAKDLRLLPMSASADEKFEFWITQVKRLYERHGASPAVA' A
#
# COMPACT_ATOMS: atom_id res chain seq x y z
N MET A 1 -4.72 13.28 14.47
CA MET A 1 -4.41 12.45 13.29
C MET A 1 -4.93 13.19 12.07
N ASN A 2 -4.04 13.51 11.13
CA ASN A 2 -4.41 14.32 9.96
C ASN A 2 -4.62 13.38 8.76
N TYR A 3 -5.86 12.89 8.60
CA TYR A 3 -6.27 12.07 7.45
C TYR A 3 -6.71 12.94 6.25
N LEU A 4 -6.50 14.26 6.31
CA LEU A 4 -6.80 15.19 5.24
C LEU A 4 -5.55 15.37 4.36
N GLY A 5 -5.47 14.59 3.26
CA GLY A 5 -4.63 14.92 2.12
C GLY A 5 -3.46 14.00 1.78
N ALA A 6 -3.17 12.98 2.59
CA ALA A 6 -2.11 12.01 2.26
C ALA A 6 -2.71 10.66 1.89
N ASN A 7 -2.61 10.29 0.61
CA ASN A 7 -2.79 8.90 0.17
C ASN A 7 -1.59 8.07 0.63
N ASP A 8 -1.52 7.79 1.93
CA ASP A 8 -0.45 7.06 2.59
C ASP A 8 -1.03 5.92 3.44
N ALA A 9 -0.41 4.74 3.37
CA ALA A 9 -0.87 3.54 4.06
C ALA A 9 -0.61 3.56 5.58
N GLY A 10 0.18 4.52 6.07
CA GLY A 10 0.55 4.65 7.48
C GLY A 10 1.76 3.82 7.89
N SER A 11 2.37 4.23 9.01
CA SER A 11 3.63 3.65 9.52
C SER A 11 3.53 2.16 9.88
N GLY A 12 2.41 1.71 10.44
CA GLY A 12 2.21 0.31 10.81
C GLY A 12 2.26 -0.64 9.61
N PHE A 13 1.65 -0.25 8.49
CA PHE A 13 1.68 -1.02 7.25
C PHE A 13 3.11 -1.17 6.70
N TYR A 14 3.86 -0.06 6.64
CA TYR A 14 5.24 -0.11 6.16
C TYR A 14 6.18 -0.90 7.08
N GLN A 15 5.95 -0.87 8.40
CA GLN A 15 6.75 -1.69 9.32
C GLN A 15 6.48 -3.17 9.13
N LEU A 16 5.22 -3.58 8.98
CA LEU A 16 4.90 -4.97 8.67
C LEU A 16 5.54 -5.41 7.35
N ALA A 17 5.49 -4.58 6.30
CA ALA A 17 6.13 -4.88 5.02
C ALA A 17 7.66 -5.07 5.15
N LYS A 18 8.30 -4.28 6.03
CA LYS A 18 9.73 -4.42 6.34
C LYS A 18 10.05 -5.69 7.11
N ASP A 19 9.25 -6.02 8.12
CA ASP A 19 9.42 -7.25 8.91
C ASP A 19 9.30 -8.50 8.03
N LEU A 20 8.39 -8.46 7.06
CA LEU A 20 8.20 -9.50 6.03
C LEU A 20 9.26 -9.45 4.91
N ARG A 21 10.19 -8.49 4.95
CA ARG A 21 11.23 -8.24 3.94
C ARG A 21 10.68 -7.96 2.53
N LEU A 22 9.44 -7.45 2.45
CA LEU A 22 8.79 -7.01 1.21
C LEU A 22 9.17 -5.57 0.84
N LEU A 23 9.66 -4.81 1.82
CA LEU A 23 10.15 -3.44 1.67
C LEU A 23 11.51 -3.30 2.38
N PRO A 24 12.52 -2.61 1.80
CA PRO A 24 13.79 -2.38 2.47
C PRO A 24 13.62 -1.65 3.80
N MET A 25 14.43 -2.02 4.81
CA MET A 25 14.45 -1.34 6.11
C MET A 25 14.77 0.16 5.97
N SER A 26 15.61 0.51 5.00
CA SER A 26 16.01 1.88 4.65
C SER A 26 15.10 2.58 3.64
N ALA A 27 13.93 2.01 3.32
CA ALA A 27 13.05 2.56 2.29
C ALA A 27 12.70 4.03 2.55
N SER A 28 12.98 4.84 1.53
CA SER A 28 12.64 6.26 1.40
C SER A 28 11.13 6.48 1.34
N ALA A 29 10.72 7.75 1.35
CA ALA A 29 9.31 8.12 1.19
C ALA A 29 8.75 7.67 -0.17
N ASP A 30 9.51 7.84 -1.25
CA ASP A 30 9.09 7.46 -2.60
C ASP A 30 8.98 5.95 -2.76
N GLU A 31 9.93 5.18 -2.22
CA GLU A 31 9.87 3.71 -2.23
C GLU A 31 8.66 3.18 -1.46
N LYS A 32 8.30 3.82 -0.34
CA LYS A 32 7.07 3.50 0.40
C LYS A 32 5.83 3.80 -0.44
N PHE A 33 5.81 4.94 -1.11
CA PHE A 33 4.68 5.35 -1.96
C PHE A 33 4.48 4.41 -3.14
N GLU A 34 5.54 4.07 -3.87
CA GLU A 34 5.48 3.10 -4.99
C GLU A 34 5.06 1.71 -4.52
N PHE A 35 5.56 1.27 -3.36
CA PHE A 35 5.14 0.02 -2.75
C PHE A 35 3.64 0.02 -2.43
N TRP A 36 3.14 1.10 -1.83
CA TRP A 36 1.72 1.27 -1.51
C TRP A 36 0.86 1.22 -2.76
N ILE A 37 1.18 2.03 -3.78
CA ILE A 37 0.48 2.06 -5.07
C ILE A 37 0.40 0.65 -5.68
N THR A 38 1.49 -0.10 -5.63
CA THR A 38 1.55 -1.48 -6.15
C THR A 38 0.58 -2.42 -5.41
N GLN A 39 0.47 -2.32 -4.08
CA GLN A 39 -0.48 -3.15 -3.34
C GLN A 39 -1.93 -2.80 -3.69
N VAL A 40 -2.25 -1.51 -3.83
CA VAL A 40 -3.60 -1.05 -4.21
C VAL A 40 -3.95 -1.55 -5.62
N LYS A 41 -3.02 -1.45 -6.58
CA LYS A 41 -3.23 -1.97 -7.94
C LYS A 41 -3.52 -3.46 -7.93
N ARG A 42 -2.74 -4.26 -7.21
CA ARG A 42 -2.95 -5.72 -7.07
C ARG A 42 -4.30 -6.04 -6.42
N LEU A 43 -4.72 -5.26 -5.43
CA LEU A 43 -6.02 -5.41 -4.80
C LEU A 43 -7.14 -5.15 -5.82
N TYR A 44 -7.01 -4.09 -6.62
CA TYR A 44 -7.96 -3.75 -7.68
C TYR A 44 -7.98 -4.80 -8.80
N GLU A 45 -6.84 -5.30 -9.25
CA GLU A 45 -6.78 -6.39 -10.24
C GLU A 45 -7.48 -7.65 -9.73
N ARG A 46 -7.32 -7.97 -8.44
CA ARG A 46 -7.91 -9.17 -7.83
C ARG A 46 -9.42 -9.04 -7.60
N HIS A 47 -9.91 -7.85 -7.24
CA HIS A 47 -11.28 -7.67 -6.76
C HIS A 47 -12.09 -6.62 -7.52
N GLY A 48 -11.45 -5.62 -8.11
CA GLY A 48 -12.07 -4.54 -8.89
C GLY A 48 -12.60 -4.97 -10.25
N ALA A 49 -12.19 -6.13 -10.76
CA ALA A 49 -12.79 -6.79 -11.92
C ALA A 49 -13.96 -7.73 -11.55
N SER A 50 -14.43 -7.74 -10.29
CA SER A 50 -15.69 -8.40 -9.97
C SER A 50 -16.83 -7.56 -10.55
N PRO A 51 -17.65 -8.08 -11.50
CA PRO A 51 -18.88 -7.41 -11.83
C PRO A 51 -19.68 -7.34 -10.54
N ALA A 52 -20.13 -6.14 -10.18
CA ALA A 52 -21.11 -5.98 -9.14
C ALA A 52 -22.26 -6.97 -9.44
N VAL A 53 -22.46 -7.92 -8.50
CA VAL A 53 -23.68 -8.71 -8.24
C VAL A 53 -24.62 -8.88 -9.44
N ALA A 54 -24.66 -10.11 -9.99
CA ALA A 54 -25.76 -10.56 -10.86
C ALA A 54 -27.03 -10.80 -10.04
#